data_AF-A0A947FXT9-F1
#
_entry.id   AF-A0A947FXT9-F1
#
_cell.length_a   1.000
_cell.length_b   1.000
_cell.length_c   1.000
_cell.angle_alpha   90.00
_cell.angle_beta   90.00
_cell.angle_gamma   90.00
#
_symmetry.space_group_name_H-M   'P 1'
#
loop_
_entity.id
_entity.type
_entity.pdbx_description
1 polymer ?
#
loop_
_entity_poly.entity_id
_entity_poly.type
_entity_poly.pdbx_seq_one_letter_code
_entity_poly.pdbx_strand_id
1 'polypeptide(L)'
;ADVLRGFFEIEWASYCEVARKSGYPTPAIGLRITDNYRDNVTAIIKQLIETSQEHEMEIDVLLIDGHDMLRKARERGFVFYPWKPKPFGR
;
A
#
# COMPACT_ATOMS: atom_id res chain seq x y z
N ALA A 1 -8.48 3.08 5.64
CA ALA A 1 -8.60 1.62 5.78
C ALA A 1 -9.86 1.08 5.09
N ASP A 2 -10.97 1.82 5.12
CA ASP A 2 -12.27 1.34 4.62
C ASP A 2 -12.27 0.99 3.13
N VAL A 3 -11.61 1.80 2.29
CA VAL A 3 -11.41 1.51 0.85
C VAL A 3 -10.78 0.13 0.64
N LEU A 4 -9.75 -0.20 1.43
CA LEU A 4 -9.01 -1.45 1.29
C LEU A 4 -9.80 -2.68 1.76
N ARG A 5 -10.88 -2.50 2.54
CA ARG A 5 -11.74 -3.62 2.99
C ARG A 5 -12.57 -4.23 1.86
N GLY A 6 -12.75 -3.52 0.75
CA GLY A 6 -13.39 -4.07 -0.45
C GLY A 6 -12.52 -5.06 -1.22
N PHE A 7 -11.22 -5.16 -0.89
CA PHE A 7 -10.24 -5.93 -1.65
C PHE A 7 -9.59 -7.00 -0.77
N PHE A 8 -10.04 -8.24 -0.91
CA PHE A 8 -9.57 -9.39 -0.13
C PHE A 8 -8.15 -9.84 -0.53
N GLU A 9 -7.69 -9.42 -1.71
CA GLU A 9 -6.39 -9.68 -2.28
C GLU A 9 -5.25 -8.87 -1.63
N ILE A 10 -5.58 -7.81 -0.89
CA ILE A 10 -4.59 -6.98 -0.20
C ILE A 10 -4.16 -7.70 1.07
N GLU A 11 -2.90 -8.12 1.12
CA GLU A 11 -2.36 -8.82 2.30
C GLU A 11 -2.01 -7.86 3.42
N TRP A 12 -1.47 -6.70 3.05
CA TRP A 12 -1.25 -5.60 3.96
C TRP A 12 -1.03 -4.28 3.21
N ALA A 13 -1.17 -3.17 3.92
CA ALA A 13 -0.86 -1.83 3.43
C ALA A 13 -0.13 -0.97 4.47
N SER A 14 0.71 -0.05 3.96
CA SER A 14 1.44 0.94 4.76
C SER A 14 1.42 2.30 4.09
N TYR A 15 1.33 3.36 4.88
CA TYR A 15 1.61 4.71 4.45
C TYR A 15 3.11 5.00 4.61
N CYS A 16 3.75 5.56 3.59
CA CYS A 16 5.17 5.91 3.62
C CYS A 16 5.46 7.14 2.76
N GLU A 17 6.62 7.75 2.95
CA GLU A 17 7.13 8.78 2.05
C GLU A 17 8.15 8.19 1.08
N VAL A 18 8.03 8.55 -0.19
CA VAL A 18 8.88 8.05 -1.26
C VAL A 18 9.85 9.13 -1.67
N ALA A 19 11.14 8.88 -1.45
CA ALA A 19 12.20 9.78 -1.89
C ALA A 19 12.19 9.89 -3.42
N ARG A 20 12.19 11.13 -3.92
CA ARG A 20 12.32 11.45 -5.34
C ARG A 20 13.77 11.85 -5.64
N LYS A 21 14.23 11.60 -6.88
CA LYS A 21 15.59 12.01 -7.30
C LYS A 21 15.78 13.53 -7.29
N SER A 22 14.69 14.27 -7.49
CA SER A 22 14.62 15.72 -7.40
C SER A 22 13.29 16.07 -6.72
N GLY A 23 13.33 17.00 -5.76
CA GLY A 23 12.15 17.45 -5.02
C GLY A 23 11.98 16.82 -3.63
N TYR A 24 10.88 17.19 -2.98
CA TYR A 24 10.51 16.66 -1.66
C TYR A 24 10.00 15.22 -1.77
N PRO A 25 10.16 14.41 -0.72
CA PRO A 25 9.49 13.12 -0.64
C PRO A 25 7.98 13.28 -0.85
N THR A 26 7.37 12.36 -1.60
CA THR A 26 5.92 12.36 -1.83
C THR A 26 5.24 11.29 -0.97
N PRO A 27 4.04 11.56 -0.45
CA PRO A 27 3.28 10.57 0.31
C PRO A 27 2.85 9.43 -0.61
N ALA A 28 2.91 8.19 -0.09
CA ALA A 28 2.55 7.00 -0.84
C ALA A 28 1.87 5.95 0.03
N ILE A 29 1.05 5.13 -0.62
CA ILE A 29 0.51 3.91 -0.07
C ILE A 29 1.25 2.72 -0.69
N GLY A 30 2.02 2.03 0.14
CA GLY A 30 2.62 0.75 -0.19
C GLY A 30 1.61 -0.38 -0.01
N LEU A 31 1.38 -1.16 -1.06
CA LEU A 31 0.48 -2.31 -1.08
C LEU A 31 1.25 -3.60 -1.36
N ARG A 32 0.95 -4.66 -0.62
CA ARG A 32 1.26 -6.03 -1.07
C ARG A 32 -0.04 -6.72 -1.37
N ILE A 33 -0.09 -7.28 -2.56
CA ILE A 33 -1.24 -7.98 -3.09
C ILE A 33 -0.82 -9.44 -3.26
N THR A 34 -1.73 -10.37 -2.96
CA THR A 34 -1.49 -11.79 -3.19
C THR A 34 -1.23 -12.02 -4.68
N ASP A 35 -0.18 -12.78 -5.01
CA ASP A 35 0.40 -12.85 -6.36
C ASP A 35 -0.59 -13.27 -7.48
N ASN A 36 -1.67 -13.99 -7.12
CA ASN A 36 -2.70 -14.45 -8.06
C ASN A 36 -3.75 -13.40 -8.44
N TYR A 37 -3.74 -12.20 -7.84
CA TYR A 37 -4.79 -11.18 -8.03
C TYR A 37 -4.28 -9.90 -8.70
N ARG A 38 -3.22 -10.00 -9.50
CA ARG A 38 -2.63 -8.83 -10.18
C ARG A 38 -3.60 -8.13 -11.13
N ASP A 39 -4.59 -8.85 -11.66
CA ASP A 39 -5.57 -8.28 -12.60
C ASP A 39 -6.50 -7.25 -11.95
N ASN A 40 -6.68 -7.32 -10.62
CA ASN A 40 -7.52 -6.37 -9.88
C ASN A 40 -6.77 -5.12 -9.42
N VAL A 41 -5.45 -5.09 -9.58
CA VAL A 41 -4.59 -4.02 -9.07
C VAL A 41 -4.98 -2.66 -9.61
N THR A 42 -5.38 -2.58 -10.87
CA THR A 42 -5.83 -1.34 -11.50
C THR A 42 -7.07 -0.78 -10.81
N ALA A 43 -8.01 -1.63 -10.38
CA ALA A 43 -9.22 -1.20 -9.68
C ALA A 43 -8.88 -0.65 -8.28
N ILE A 44 -7.97 -1.30 -7.56
CA ILE A 44 -7.49 -0.85 -6.24
C ILE A 44 -6.82 0.51 -6.36
N ILE A 45 -5.88 0.66 -7.31
CA ILE A 45 -5.17 1.92 -7.54
C ILE A 45 -6.17 3.02 -7.88
N LYS A 46 -7.10 2.75 -8.80
CA LYS A 46 -8.12 3.73 -9.21
C LYS A 46 -8.92 4.23 -8.00
N GLN A 47 -9.43 3.31 -7.17
CA GLN A 47 -10.25 3.71 -6.03
C GLN A 47 -9.45 4.47 -4.96
N LEU A 48 -8.18 4.13 -4.76
CA LEU A 48 -7.30 4.89 -3.86
C LEU A 48 -7.04 6.31 -4.35
N ILE A 49 -6.81 6.48 -5.65
CA ILE A 49 -6.60 7.81 -6.26
C ILE A 49 -7.88 8.64 -6.23
N GLU A 50 -9.03 8.05 -6.55
CA GLU A 50 -10.33 8.74 -6.45
C GLU A 50 -10.59 9.20 -5.01
N THR A 51 -10.36 8.33 -4.02
CA THR A 51 -10.50 8.68 -2.61
C THR A 51 -9.51 9.76 -2.19
N SER A 52 -8.26 9.72 -2.67
CA SER A 52 -7.27 10.74 -2.31
C SER A 52 -7.67 12.11 -2.85
N GLN A 53 -8.20 12.17 -4.08
CA GLN A 53 -8.70 13.39 -4.69
C GLN A 53 -9.89 13.98 -3.93
N GLU A 54 -10.83 13.14 -3.47
CA GLU A 54 -11.95 13.57 -2.62
C GLU A 54 -11.48 14.21 -1.30
N HIS A 55 -10.29 13.83 -0.83
CA HIS A 55 -9.64 14.38 0.36
C HIS A 55 -8.60 15.48 0.05
N GLU A 56 -8.53 15.96 -1.20
CA GLU A 56 -7.55 16.96 -1.66
C GLU A 56 -6.09 16.55 -1.41
N MET A 57 -5.82 15.24 -1.46
CA MET A 57 -4.49 14.66 -1.27
C MET A 57 -3.97 14.06 -2.57
N GLU A 58 -2.73 14.39 -2.91
CA GLU A 58 -1.97 13.70 -3.95
C GLU A 58 -1.16 12.57 -3.30
N ILE A 59 -1.40 11.32 -3.70
CA ILE A 59 -0.66 10.16 -3.20
C ILE A 59 -0.14 9.30 -4.36
N ASP A 60 1.00 8.68 -4.16
CA ASP A 60 1.46 7.59 -5.02
C ASP A 60 0.95 6.24 -4.50
N VAL A 61 0.72 5.29 -5.40
CA VAL A 61 0.48 3.89 -5.01
C VAL A 61 1.66 3.05 -5.46
N LEU A 62 2.30 2.34 -4.52
CA LEU A 62 3.44 1.48 -4.77
C LEU A 62 3.09 0.02 -4.54
N LEU A 63 3.34 -0.82 -5.54
CA LEU A 63 3.28 -2.27 -5.38
C LEU A 63 4.58 -2.77 -4.77
N ILE A 64 4.47 -3.38 -3.60
CA ILE A 64 5.57 -3.91 -2.81
C ILE A 64 5.53 -5.43 -2.91
N ASP A 65 6.09 -5.96 -3.99
CA ASP A 65 6.19 -7.42 -4.20
C ASP A 65 7.47 -8.02 -3.61
N GLY A 66 8.52 -7.21 -3.49
CA GLY A 66 9.82 -7.66 -2.99
C GLY A 66 9.90 -7.69 -1.46
N HIS A 67 10.45 -8.76 -0.91
CA HIS A 67 10.64 -8.94 0.53
C HIS A 67 11.47 -7.82 1.19
N ASP A 68 12.46 -7.25 0.49
CA ASP A 68 13.26 -6.15 1.00
C ASP A 68 12.49 -4.83 1.11
N MET A 69 11.63 -4.55 0.13
CA MET A 69 10.78 -3.36 0.14
C MET A 69 9.68 -3.49 1.20
N LEU A 70 9.15 -4.71 1.38
CA LEU A 70 8.23 -5.06 2.46
C LEU A 70 8.85 -4.77 3.82
N ARG A 71 10.09 -5.23 4.05
CA ARG A 71 10.81 -4.99 5.29
C ARG A 71 11.02 -3.50 5.54
N LYS A 72 11.50 -2.75 4.54
CA LYS A 72 11.71 -1.30 4.66
C LYS A 72 10.43 -0.54 4.97
N ALA A 73 9.33 -0.90 4.30
CA ALA A 73 8.03 -0.26 4.52
C ALA A 73 7.47 -0.57 5.92
N ARG A 74 7.76 -1.75 6.48
CA ARG A 74 7.45 -2.06 7.89
C ARG A 74 8.32 -1.32 8.90
N GLU A 75 9.59 -1.08 8.58
CA GLU A 75 10.53 -0.40 9.47
C GLU A 75 10.33 1.13 9.47
N ARG A 76 9.93 1.70 8.33
CA ARG A 76 9.91 3.17 8.12
C ARG A 76 8.54 3.75 7.83
N GLY A 77 7.58 2.93 7.42
CA GLY A 77 6.22 3.36 7.12
C GLY A 77 5.27 3.13 8.29
N PHE A 78 4.12 3.78 8.23
CA PHE A 78 3.01 3.53 9.13
C PHE A 78 2.14 2.40 8.58
N VAL A 79 2.22 1.22 9.21
CA VAL A 79 1.41 0.06 8.84
C VAL A 79 0.00 0.23 9.41
N PHE A 80 -1.01 0.32 8.55
CA PHE A 80 -2.37 0.62 8.98
C PHE A 80 -3.40 -0.44 8.62
N TYR A 81 -3.03 -1.44 7.80
CA TYR A 81 -3.97 -2.46 7.38
C TYR A 81 -3.26 -3.80 7.16
N PRO A 82 -3.10 -4.65 8.18
CA PRO A 82 -2.72 -6.05 7.99
C PRO A 82 -3.98 -6.91 7.80
N TRP A 83 -4.11 -7.59 6.66
CA TRP A 83 -5.24 -8.49 6.39
C TRP A 83 -5.03 -9.87 7.03
N LYS A 84 -3.81 -10.40 6.91
CA LYS A 84 -3.42 -11.63 7.59
C LYS A 84 -2.66 -11.26 8.86
N PRO A 85 -3.14 -11.64 10.06
CA PRO A 85 -2.31 -11.59 11.25
C PRO A 85 -1.01 -12.35 10.97
N LYS A 86 0.13 -11.89 11.52
CA LYS A 86 1.32 -12.75 11.57
C LYS A 86 0.85 -14.10 12.13
N PRO A 87 1.16 -15.25 11.50
CA PRO A 87 0.92 -16.52 12.15
C PRO A 87 1.59 -16.45 13.53
N PHE A 88 0.80 -16.51 14.59
CA PHE A 88 1.32 -16.63 15.94
C PHE A 88 2.04 -17.99 16.01
N GLY A 89 3.37 -17.96 16.08
CA GLY A 89 4.20 -19.15 16.26
C GLY A 89 4.81 -19.72 14.98
N ARG A 90 6.10 -19.45 14.79
CA ARG A 90 7.12 -20.47 14.54
C ARG A 90 8.34 -20.14 15.37
#